data_AF-A2GD76-F1
#
_entry.id   AF-A2GD76-F1
#
_cell.length_a   1.000
_cell.length_b   1.000
_cell.length_c   1.000
_cell.angle_alpha   90.00
_cell.angle_beta   90.00
_cell.angle_gamma   90.00
#
_symmetry.space_group_name_H-M   'P 1'
#
loop_
_entity.id
_entity.type
_entity.pdbx_description
1 polymer ?
#
loop_
_entity_poly.entity_id
_entity_poly.type
_entity_poly.pdbx_seq_one_letter_code
_entity_poly.pdbx_strand_id
1 'polypeptide(L)'
;MLYIFTLLYVAESMKKPCGHMRIHNRHTPAPKHLRSSSRTFIPFQPIRITMDYSYINGSVNDPLRCTHDGQEIWWLQGYNCSTKDIITEQQQNIIIQTLENVKTYFEHLLSVQRLSSGFYLENYANFTAIPKNKFVENVDMYVTPVLRPFGNESNTIASAGAVQLEESFSRPILS
;
A
#
# COMPACT_ATOMS: atom_id res chain seq x y z
N MET A 1 -37.44 13.55 29.79
CA MET A 1 -37.61 14.22 28.48
C MET A 1 -36.20 14.46 27.94
N LEU A 2 -35.79 13.67 26.94
CA LEU A 2 -34.48 13.74 26.27
C LEU A 2 -34.28 15.12 25.65
N TYR A 3 -33.08 15.70 25.76
CA TYR A 3 -32.45 16.39 24.63
C TYR A 3 -30.92 16.24 24.70
N ILE A 4 -30.44 15.52 23.70
CA ILE A 4 -29.04 15.32 23.31
C ILE A 4 -28.53 16.64 22.74
N PHE A 5 -27.48 17.21 23.33
CA PHE A 5 -26.67 18.22 22.65
C PHE A 5 -25.36 17.58 22.20
N THR A 6 -25.29 17.44 20.89
CA THR A 6 -24.17 17.09 20.03
C THR A 6 -22.89 17.85 20.41
N LEU A 7 -21.89 17.12 20.92
CA LEU A 7 -20.49 17.53 20.89
C LEU A 7 -19.99 17.38 19.45
N LEU A 8 -20.21 18.41 18.64
CA LEU A 8 -19.45 18.66 17.41
C LEU A 8 -18.04 19.06 17.83
N TYR A 9 -17.20 18.06 18.11
CA TYR A 9 -15.76 18.27 18.18
C TYR A 9 -15.28 18.45 16.73
N VAL A 10 -15.26 19.69 16.27
CA VAL A 10 -14.48 20.08 15.09
C VAL A 10 -13.03 19.96 15.53
N ALA A 11 -12.48 18.76 15.42
CA ALA A 11 -11.04 18.58 15.43
C ALA A 11 -10.52 19.35 14.22
N GLU A 12 -9.87 20.48 14.46
CA GLU A 12 -8.92 21.04 13.52
C GLU A 12 -7.92 19.93 13.20
N SER A 13 -8.17 19.23 12.09
CA SER A 13 -7.22 18.33 11.48
C SER A 13 -6.06 19.21 11.02
N MET A 14 -5.11 19.49 11.93
CA MET A 14 -3.75 19.77 11.53
C MET A 14 -3.41 18.72 10.49
N LYS A 15 -3.21 19.14 9.23
CA LYS A 15 -2.84 18.25 8.14
C LYS A 15 -1.49 17.64 8.52
N LYS A 16 -1.53 16.54 9.27
CA LYS A 16 -0.35 15.76 9.60
C LYS A 16 0.23 15.38 8.24
N PRO A 17 1.48 15.74 7.93
CA PRO A 17 2.08 15.33 6.68
C PRO A 17 2.09 13.81 6.69
N CYS A 18 1.17 13.19 5.96
CA CYS A 18 1.30 11.79 5.61
C CYS A 18 2.67 11.70 4.93
N GLY A 19 3.58 10.85 5.42
CA GLY A 19 4.99 10.77 4.97
C GLY A 19 5.20 10.61 3.45
N HIS A 20 4.12 10.52 2.68
CA HIS A 20 4.01 10.64 1.22
C HIS A 20 4.94 11.65 0.56
N MET A 21 5.23 12.84 1.13
CA MET A 21 6.15 13.79 0.46
C MET A 21 7.56 13.21 0.22
N ARG A 22 8.03 12.32 1.11
CA ARG A 22 9.33 11.65 0.96
C ARG A 22 9.26 10.46 -0.01
N ILE A 23 8.07 9.90 -0.22
CA ILE A 23 7.84 8.68 -1.03
C ILE A 23 7.41 9.04 -2.48
N HIS A 24 6.66 10.13 -2.68
CA HIS A 24 6.10 10.52 -3.99
C HIS A 24 7.02 11.35 -4.89
N ASN A 25 8.09 11.97 -4.36
CA ASN A 25 8.93 12.93 -5.11
C ASN A 25 9.79 12.31 -6.24
N ARG A 26 9.45 11.12 -6.74
CA ARG A 26 10.23 10.43 -7.78
C ARG A 26 9.44 9.93 -8.99
N HIS A 27 8.14 10.25 -9.10
CA HIS A 27 7.40 10.07 -10.35
C HIS A 27 7.18 11.43 -11.03
N THR A 28 7.90 11.69 -12.11
CA THR A 28 7.38 12.56 -13.17
C THR A 28 6.19 11.82 -13.80
N PRO A 29 4.98 12.41 -13.82
CA PRO A 29 3.86 11.82 -14.53
C PRO A 29 4.26 11.59 -15.99
N ALA A 30 4.05 10.38 -16.50
CA ALA A 30 4.19 10.12 -17.93
C ALA A 30 3.28 11.10 -18.71
N PRO A 31 3.70 11.55 -19.91
CA PRO A 31 2.87 12.43 -20.72
C PRO A 31 1.50 11.81 -20.94
N LYS A 32 0.44 12.60 -20.69
CA LYS A 32 -0.96 12.17 -20.85
C LYS A 32 -1.15 11.63 -22.27
N HIS A 33 -1.29 10.32 -22.42
CA HIS A 33 -1.67 9.73 -23.70
C HIS A 33 -3.08 10.23 -24.07
N LEU A 34 -3.19 10.85 -25.24
CA LEU A 34 -4.47 11.23 -25.83
C LEU A 34 -5.29 9.96 -26.06
N ARG A 35 -6.39 9.81 -25.32
CA ARG A 35 -7.34 8.71 -25.49
C ARG A 35 -7.78 8.63 -26.95
N SER A 36 -7.46 7.50 -27.60
CA SER A 36 -8.13 7.12 -28.84
C SER A 36 -9.62 6.91 -28.53
N SER A 37 -10.49 7.58 -29.28
CA SER A 37 -11.94 7.66 -29.01
C SER A 37 -12.74 6.39 -29.28
N SER A 38 -12.08 5.22 -29.35
CA SER A 38 -12.78 3.94 -29.49
C SER A 38 -13.59 3.65 -28.22
N ARG A 39 -14.86 4.08 -28.23
CA ARG A 39 -15.86 3.84 -27.17
C ARG A 39 -16.32 2.38 -27.22
N THR A 40 -15.44 1.44 -26.94
CA THR A 40 -15.88 0.14 -26.48
C THR A 40 -16.33 0.32 -25.04
N PHE A 41 -17.63 0.19 -24.77
CA PHE A 41 -18.15 0.27 -23.40
C PHE A 41 -17.64 -0.95 -22.61
N ILE A 42 -16.72 -0.73 -21.69
CA ILE A 42 -16.26 -1.75 -20.75
C ILE A 42 -17.10 -1.60 -19.47
N PRO A 43 -17.88 -2.64 -19.08
CA PRO A 43 -18.71 -2.57 -17.89
C PRO A 43 -17.86 -2.48 -16.63
N PHE A 44 -18.35 -1.75 -15.64
CA PHE A 44 -17.77 -1.70 -14.31
C PHE A 44 -18.13 -2.98 -13.54
N GLN A 45 -17.15 -3.54 -12.85
CA GLN A 45 -17.30 -4.76 -12.05
C GLN A 45 -16.53 -4.58 -10.73
N PRO A 46 -16.84 -5.36 -9.68
CA PRO A 46 -16.07 -5.33 -8.44
C PRO A 46 -14.56 -5.48 -8.70
N ILE A 47 -13.76 -4.62 -8.07
CA ILE A 47 -12.29 -4.67 -8.18
C ILE A 47 -11.77 -6.01 -7.64
N ARG A 48 -10.72 -6.55 -8.27
CA ARG A 48 -10.00 -7.73 -7.79
C ARG A 48 -8.67 -7.28 -7.19
N ILE A 49 -8.52 -7.42 -5.88
CA ILE A 49 -7.32 -6.99 -5.16
C ILE A 49 -6.55 -8.22 -4.69
N THR A 50 -5.25 -8.29 -5.00
CA THR A 50 -4.36 -9.31 -4.44
C THR A 50 -3.45 -8.69 -3.40
N MET A 51 -3.44 -9.27 -2.20
CA MET A 51 -2.56 -8.88 -1.10
C MET A 51 -1.43 -9.90 -0.98
N ASP A 52 -0.18 -9.45 -1.03
CA ASP A 52 1.01 -10.28 -0.84
C ASP A 52 1.59 -10.10 0.56
N TYR A 53 1.25 -11.02 1.46
CA TYR A 53 1.70 -10.97 2.85
C TYR A 53 3.07 -11.61 3.09
N SER A 54 3.82 -11.97 2.03
CA SER A 54 5.09 -12.68 2.18
C SER A 54 6.15 -11.92 3.01
N TYR A 55 6.13 -10.59 2.98
CA TYR A 55 7.01 -9.75 3.81
C TYR A 55 6.53 -9.59 5.27
N ILE A 56 5.24 -9.84 5.52
CA ILE A 56 4.66 -9.82 6.87
C ILE A 56 4.91 -11.16 7.57
N ASN A 57 4.58 -12.26 6.91
CA ASN A 57 4.66 -13.60 7.49
C ASN A 57 6.09 -14.19 7.48
N GLY A 58 7.06 -13.50 6.87
CA GLY A 58 8.46 -13.90 6.86
C GLY A 58 8.83 -14.92 5.78
N SER A 59 7.92 -15.25 4.85
CA SER A 59 8.22 -16.11 3.70
C SER A 59 9.23 -15.46 2.75
N VAL A 60 9.26 -14.13 2.70
CA VAL A 60 10.29 -13.34 2.03
C VAL A 60 10.97 -12.44 3.07
N ASN A 61 12.30 -12.46 3.08
CA ASN A 61 13.08 -11.62 3.96
C ASN A 61 13.00 -10.14 3.52
N ASP A 62 12.63 -9.26 4.45
CA ASP A 62 12.76 -7.81 4.30
C ASP A 62 13.97 -7.33 5.12
N PRO A 63 15.10 -6.94 4.49
CA PRO A 63 16.28 -6.47 5.22
C PRO A 63 16.03 -5.17 6.01
N LEU A 64 14.93 -4.47 5.73
CA LEU A 64 14.55 -3.24 6.39
C LEU A 64 13.49 -3.44 7.50
N ARG A 65 13.18 -4.69 7.83
CA ARG A 65 12.33 -5.04 8.97
C ARG A 65 13.18 -5.20 10.23
N CYS A 66 12.63 -4.76 11.36
CA CYS A 66 13.20 -5.03 12.68
C CYS A 66 12.98 -6.49 13.07
N THR A 67 14.08 -7.20 13.35
CA THR A 67 14.10 -8.61 13.74
C THR A 67 14.71 -8.84 15.12
N HIS A 68 15.55 -7.92 15.59
CA HIS A 68 16.17 -7.96 16.91
C HIS A 68 16.39 -6.55 17.46
N ASP A 69 16.55 -6.47 18.78
CA ASP A 69 16.78 -5.21 19.50
C ASP A 69 18.17 -4.66 19.16
N GLY A 70 18.26 -3.35 18.94
CA GLY A 70 19.50 -2.68 18.53
C GLY A 70 19.88 -2.86 17.06
N GLN A 71 19.08 -3.57 16.24
CA GLN A 71 19.30 -3.68 14.80
C GLN A 71 19.27 -2.29 14.16
N GLU A 72 20.31 -1.94 13.40
CA GLU A 72 20.31 -0.72 12.59
C GLU A 72 19.75 -1.01 11.19
N ILE A 73 18.78 -0.20 10.74
CA ILE A 73 18.21 -0.27 9.38
C ILE A 73 18.32 1.09 8.69
N TRP A 74 18.46 1.05 7.37
CA TRP A 74 18.62 2.24 6.52
C TRP A 74 17.50 2.31 5.48
N TRP A 75 16.37 2.89 5.89
CA TRP A 75 15.18 3.03 5.06
C TRP A 75 14.98 4.49 4.58
N LEU A 76 14.58 5.38 5.48
CA LEU A 76 14.48 6.83 5.22
C LEU A 76 15.67 7.59 5.81
N GLN A 77 16.07 7.16 6.99
CA GLN A 77 17.22 7.60 7.76
C GLN A 77 17.67 6.39 8.59
N GLY A 78 18.89 6.42 9.13
CA GLY A 78 19.34 5.40 10.07
C GLY A 78 18.36 5.29 11.24
N TYR A 79 17.94 4.06 11.54
CA TYR A 79 17.01 3.76 12.62
C TYR A 79 17.50 2.56 13.41
N ASN A 80 17.54 2.70 14.74
CA ASN A 80 17.82 1.60 15.64
C ASN A 80 16.52 1.01 16.15
N CYS A 81 16.28 -0.25 15.79
CA CYS A 81 15.15 -1.03 16.22
C CYS A 81 15.15 -1.22 17.74
N SER A 82 13.97 -1.11 18.34
CA SER A 82 13.71 -1.50 19.72
C SER A 82 12.94 -2.82 19.78
N THR A 83 12.90 -3.45 20.95
CA THR A 83 12.02 -4.61 21.21
C THR A 83 10.55 -4.38 20.82
N LYS A 84 10.05 -3.14 20.85
CA LYS A 84 8.67 -2.81 20.47
C LYS A 84 8.44 -2.82 18.95
N ASP A 85 9.50 -2.70 18.17
CA ASP A 85 9.46 -2.71 16.71
C ASP A 85 9.52 -4.14 16.13
N ILE A 86 9.82 -5.13 16.98
CA ILE A 86 9.86 -6.54 16.60
C ILE A 86 8.45 -7.11 16.64
N ILE A 87 7.90 -7.38 15.45
CA ILE A 87 6.52 -7.84 15.32
C ILE A 87 6.43 -9.35 15.59
N THR A 88 5.68 -9.71 16.63
CA THR A 88 5.40 -11.10 17.00
C THR A 88 4.47 -11.78 16.00
N GLU A 89 4.42 -13.12 16.00
CA GLU A 89 3.50 -13.88 15.14
C GLU A 89 2.03 -13.49 15.37
N GLN A 90 1.63 -13.30 16.63
CA GLN A 90 0.28 -12.84 16.96
C GLN A 90 -0.03 -11.46 16.34
N GLN A 91 0.92 -10.52 16.41
CA GLN A 91 0.76 -9.20 15.79
C GLN A 91 0.71 -9.30 14.25
N GLN A 92 1.52 -10.17 13.63
CA GLN A 92 1.45 -10.43 12.18
C GLN A 92 0.04 -10.90 11.78
N ASN A 93 -0.52 -11.86 12.51
CA ASN A 93 -1.86 -12.38 12.25
C ASN A 93 -2.94 -11.30 12.37
N ILE A 94 -2.87 -10.44 13.39
CA ILE A 94 -3.79 -9.31 13.54
C ILE A 94 -3.68 -8.35 12.36
N ILE A 95 -2.47 -8.02 11.92
CA ILE A 95 -2.25 -7.14 10.77
C ILE A 95 -2.82 -7.77 9.49
N ILE A 96 -2.54 -9.04 9.23
CA ILE A 96 -3.05 -9.75 8.04
C ILE A 96 -4.58 -9.77 8.03
N GLN A 97 -5.21 -10.14 9.15
CA GLN A 97 -6.68 -10.15 9.26
C GLN A 97 -7.27 -8.75 9.06
N THR A 98 -6.64 -7.72 9.62
CA THR A 98 -7.06 -6.33 9.43
C THR A 98 -6.98 -5.94 7.95
N LEU A 99 -5.88 -6.28 7.27
CA LEU A 99 -5.68 -5.97 5.86
C LEU A 99 -6.62 -6.76 4.94
N GLU A 100 -6.96 -8.01 5.26
CA GLU A 100 -7.97 -8.77 4.53
C GLU A 100 -9.37 -8.14 4.69
N ASN A 101 -9.75 -7.69 5.89
CA ASN A 101 -11.00 -6.97 6.08
C ASN A 101 -11.06 -5.68 5.25
N VAL A 102 -9.95 -4.93 5.19
CA VAL A 102 -9.83 -3.72 4.37
C VAL A 102 -9.95 -4.04 2.88
N LYS A 103 -9.27 -5.09 2.42
CA LYS A 103 -9.37 -5.60 1.04
C LYS A 103 -10.82 -5.96 0.72
N THR A 104 -11.48 -6.80 1.51
CA THR A 104 -12.87 -7.20 1.30
C THR A 104 -13.81 -5.99 1.24
N TYR A 105 -13.61 -5.01 2.13
CA TYR A 105 -14.39 -3.77 2.10
C TYR A 105 -14.21 -3.01 0.77
N PHE A 106 -12.97 -2.87 0.28
CA PHE A 106 -12.72 -2.21 -1.00
C PHE A 106 -13.21 -3.00 -2.21
N GLU A 107 -13.11 -4.33 -2.19
CA GLU A 107 -13.65 -5.18 -3.26
C GLU A 107 -15.17 -5.06 -3.40
N HIS A 108 -15.89 -4.85 -2.29
CA HIS A 108 -17.33 -4.59 -2.31
C HIS A 108 -17.68 -3.14 -2.66
N LEU A 109 -16.88 -2.18 -2.20
CA LEU A 109 -17.16 -0.75 -2.40
C LEU A 109 -16.82 -0.27 -3.81
N LEU A 110 -15.71 -0.74 -4.37
CA LEU A 110 -15.14 -0.20 -5.60
C LEU A 110 -15.52 -1.05 -6.80
N SER A 111 -16.12 -0.38 -7.78
CA SER A 111 -16.31 -0.94 -9.12
C SER A 111 -15.32 -0.30 -10.09
N VAL A 112 -14.67 -1.11 -10.93
CA VAL A 112 -13.67 -0.68 -11.91
C VAL A 112 -13.91 -1.34 -13.26
N GLN A 113 -13.35 -0.75 -14.33
CA GLN A 113 -13.19 -1.43 -15.60
C GLN A 113 -12.04 -2.43 -15.47
N ARG A 114 -12.33 -3.72 -15.27
CA ARG A 114 -11.28 -4.71 -14.99
C ARG A 114 -10.19 -4.73 -16.05
N LEU A 115 -8.97 -5.04 -15.62
CA LEU A 115 -7.86 -5.29 -16.54
C LEU A 115 -8.19 -6.53 -17.38
N SER A 116 -8.04 -6.38 -18.70
CA SER A 116 -8.31 -7.43 -19.69
C SER A 116 -7.22 -8.49 -19.75
N SER A 117 -6.01 -8.17 -19.28
CA SER A 117 -4.86 -9.06 -19.24
C SER A 117 -4.11 -8.90 -17.91
N GLY A 118 -3.29 -9.88 -17.58
CA GLY A 118 -2.33 -9.77 -16.49
C GLY A 118 -1.24 -8.74 -16.75
N PHE A 119 -0.38 -8.53 -15.76
CA PHE A 119 0.77 -7.62 -15.83
C PHE A 119 1.96 -8.18 -15.04
N TYR A 120 3.16 -7.73 -15.42
CA TYR A 120 4.39 -8.02 -14.67
C TYR A 120 4.55 -7.01 -13.54
N LEU A 121 4.89 -7.49 -12.35
CA LEU A 121 5.13 -6.65 -11.19
C LEU A 121 6.48 -5.93 -11.32
N GLU A 122 6.44 -4.60 -11.18
CA GLU A 122 7.66 -3.80 -11.10
C GLU A 122 8.19 -3.72 -9.68
N ASN A 123 9.50 -3.91 -9.52
CA ASN A 123 10.18 -3.63 -8.27
C ASN A 123 10.82 -2.23 -8.34
N TYR A 124 10.10 -1.24 -7.84
CA TYR A 124 10.60 0.12 -7.82
C TYR A 124 11.69 0.30 -6.77
N ALA A 125 12.81 0.91 -7.15
CA ALA A 125 13.90 1.39 -6.30
C ALA A 125 14.35 0.45 -5.14
N ASN A 126 14.25 -0.87 -5.34
CA ASN A 126 14.53 -1.90 -4.32
C ASN A 126 13.70 -1.73 -3.04
N PHE A 127 12.51 -1.13 -3.16
CA PHE A 127 11.56 -1.01 -2.07
C PHE A 127 11.12 -2.39 -1.57
N THR A 128 11.13 -3.40 -2.43
CA THR A 128 10.88 -4.79 -2.07
C THR A 128 11.90 -5.69 -2.79
N ALA A 129 11.80 -7.00 -2.59
CA ALA A 129 12.53 -8.02 -3.34
C ALA A 129 11.63 -8.75 -4.35
N ILE A 130 10.57 -8.10 -4.84
CA ILE A 130 9.66 -8.71 -5.83
C ILE A 130 10.46 -9.11 -7.08
N PRO A 131 10.35 -10.37 -7.56
CA PRO A 131 11.02 -10.81 -8.77
C PRO A 131 10.53 -10.02 -10.00
N LYS A 132 11.47 -9.52 -10.81
CA LYS A 132 11.17 -8.73 -12.02
C LYS A 132 10.33 -9.47 -13.07
N ASN A 133 10.26 -10.80 -12.98
CA ASN A 133 9.51 -11.67 -13.89
C ASN A 133 8.22 -12.22 -13.26
N LYS A 134 7.79 -11.72 -12.09
CA LYS A 134 6.54 -12.14 -11.47
C LYS A 134 5.37 -11.57 -12.26
N PHE A 135 4.67 -12.45 -12.98
CA PHE A 135 3.45 -12.13 -13.72
C PHE A 135 2.22 -12.48 -12.87
N VAL A 136 1.21 -11.63 -12.89
CA VAL A 136 -0.05 -11.85 -12.18
C VAL A 136 -1.22 -11.71 -13.15
N GLU A 137 -2.17 -12.64 -13.05
CA GLU A 137 -3.39 -12.67 -13.85
C GLU A 137 -4.61 -12.50 -12.96
N ASN A 138 -5.72 -12.02 -13.54
CA ASN A 138 -6.99 -11.84 -12.84
C ASN A 138 -6.91 -10.90 -11.62
N VAL A 139 -6.00 -9.93 -11.66
CA VAL A 139 -5.81 -8.91 -10.62
C VAL A 139 -6.02 -7.54 -11.26
N ASP A 140 -6.70 -6.64 -10.57
CA ASP A 140 -6.84 -5.24 -10.96
C ASP A 140 -5.92 -4.32 -10.13
N MET A 141 -5.61 -4.74 -8.90
CA MET A 141 -4.64 -4.08 -8.02
C MET A 141 -3.87 -5.11 -7.20
N TYR A 142 -2.56 -5.06 -7.24
CA TYR A 142 -1.66 -5.86 -6.43
C TYR A 142 -1.08 -4.99 -5.32
N VAL A 143 -1.07 -5.47 -4.08
CA VAL A 143 -0.60 -4.71 -2.92
C VAL A 143 0.40 -5.55 -2.15
N THR A 144 1.54 -4.95 -1.82
CA THR A 144 2.62 -5.61 -1.06
C THR A 144 2.89 -4.88 0.25
N PRO A 145 2.15 -5.19 1.32
CA PRO A 145 2.41 -4.62 2.64
C PRO A 145 3.79 -5.00 3.17
N VAL A 146 4.49 -4.04 3.76
CA VAL A 146 5.78 -4.24 4.45
C VAL A 146 5.72 -3.67 5.87
N LEU A 147 6.51 -4.24 6.79
CA LEU A 147 6.57 -3.81 8.19
C LEU A 147 7.89 -3.09 8.46
N ARG A 148 7.88 -1.77 8.29
CA ARG A 148 9.07 -0.92 8.47
C ARG A 148 8.73 0.24 9.41
N PRO A 149 9.60 0.56 10.37
CA PRO A 149 9.37 1.69 11.27
C PRO A 149 9.55 3.01 10.51
N PHE A 150 8.79 4.03 10.93
CA PHE A 150 8.88 5.38 10.37
C PHE A 150 9.83 6.31 11.15
N GLY A 151 10.50 5.79 12.18
CA GLY A 151 11.37 6.57 13.07
C GLY A 151 10.72 6.91 14.42
N ASN A 152 11.55 7.14 15.44
CA ASN A 152 11.11 7.33 16.84
C ASN A 152 10.23 8.57 17.03
N GLU A 153 10.37 9.57 16.17
CA GLU A 153 9.62 10.83 16.25
C GLU A 153 8.40 10.86 15.29
N SER A 154 8.16 9.76 14.56
CA SER A 154 7.07 9.71 13.59
C SER A 154 5.77 9.27 14.24
N ASN A 155 4.73 10.08 14.07
CA ASN A 155 3.34 9.72 14.37
C ASN A 155 2.64 8.96 13.22
N THR A 156 3.42 8.49 12.23
CA THR A 156 2.87 7.79 11.06
C THR A 156 2.57 6.34 11.42
N ILE A 157 1.29 5.98 11.36
CA ILE A 157 0.83 4.60 11.63
C ILE A 157 0.95 3.68 10.40
N ALA A 158 0.86 4.25 9.21
CA ALA A 158 0.98 3.56 7.92
C ALA A 158 1.19 4.58 6.79
N SER A 159 1.78 4.13 5.68
CA SER A 159 1.81 4.86 4.41
C SER A 159 1.66 3.86 3.27
N ALA A 160 1.05 4.29 2.19
CA ALA A 160 0.96 3.53 0.94
C ALA A 160 1.46 4.39 -0.21
N GLY A 161 1.65 3.82 -1.40
CA GLY A 161 2.06 4.58 -2.57
C GLY A 161 2.00 3.71 -3.82
N ALA A 162 1.54 4.28 -4.93
CA ALA A 162 1.55 3.55 -6.20
C ALA A 162 2.99 3.37 -6.69
N VAL A 163 3.33 2.13 -6.97
CA VAL A 163 4.62 1.69 -7.53
C VAL A 163 4.53 1.60 -9.05
N GLN A 164 3.38 1.17 -9.56
CA GLN A 164 3.14 0.97 -10.98
C GLN A 164 1.74 1.46 -11.34
N LEU A 165 1.65 2.14 -12.50
CA LEU A 165 0.39 2.61 -13.07
C LEU A 165 0.12 1.86 -14.37
N GLU A 166 -1.15 1.55 -14.65
CA GLU A 166 -1.56 1.03 -15.95
C GLU A 166 -1.51 2.12 -17.02
N GLU A 167 -1.03 1.76 -18.21
CA GLU A 167 -0.76 2.71 -19.30
C GLU A 167 -2.01 3.45 -19.81
N SER A 168 -3.16 2.76 -19.90
CA SER A 168 -4.34 3.28 -20.59
C SER A 168 -5.12 4.33 -19.79
N PHE A 169 -5.21 4.15 -18.47
CA PHE A 169 -5.98 5.00 -17.57
C PHE A 169 -5.13 5.61 -16.45
N SER A 170 -3.83 5.32 -16.42
CA SER A 170 -2.90 5.81 -15.39
C SER A 170 -3.36 5.50 -13.96
N ARG A 171 -4.09 4.38 -13.81
CA ARG A 171 -4.58 3.93 -12.50
C ARG A 171 -3.52 3.07 -11.80
N PRO A 172 -3.41 3.13 -10.47
CA PRO A 172 -2.52 2.24 -9.72
C PRO A 172 -2.88 0.76 -9.93
N ILE A 173 -1.87 -0.05 -10.26
CA ILE A 173 -1.99 -1.52 -10.38
C ILE A 173 -1.03 -2.26 -9.45
N LEU A 174 0.00 -1.58 -8.94
CA LEU A 174 0.88 -2.08 -7.88
C LEU A 174 1.06 -1.02 -6.81
N SER A 175 0.93 -1.43 -5.55
CA SER A 175 1.15 -0.60 -4.36
C SER A 175 1.95 -1.34 -3.27
#